data_AF-A0A292RZH6-F1
#
_entry.id   AF-A0A292RZH6-F1
#
_cell.length_a   1.000
_cell.length_b   1.000
_cell.length_c   1.000
_cell.angle_alpha   90.00
_cell.angle_beta   90.00
_cell.angle_gamma   90.00
#
_symmetry.space_group_name_H-M   'P 1'
#
loop_
_entity.id
_entity.type
_entity.pdbx_description
1 polymer ?
#
loop_
_entity_poly.entity_id
_entity_poly.type
_entity_poly.pdbx_seq_one_letter_code
_entity_poly.pdbx_strand_id
1 'polypeptide(L)'
;MTTQSLKKTAVVFILSFSIVSGFAYHNQTTGSLQAQVLETKLELKTKEEQYKKEINNLKNLLLSNKSTLAQRDKQINKISKAKKELEIKQKDLLTLESEVSVLKSEIKRYESKITKDDAPDLKDTSVISKIDVNVVNEKFKGGVLEGKGELMVQIAEANSISPHFFCALIALESGYGKSKLARSKNNLGGIKGSKNAYRSFESVDECLIYMGKLLREKYHEKGLIDINKIQKRYAPSWDAAGNRYWVKNIQSLMKKIHLDALS
;
A
#
# COMPACT_ATOMS: atom_id res chain seq x y z
N MET A 1 -86.46 -4.60 97.45
CA MET A 1 -86.72 -4.70 96.00
C MET A 1 -87.41 -6.03 95.72
N THR A 2 -88.59 -6.03 95.08
CA THR A 2 -89.35 -7.26 94.76
C THR A 2 -88.76 -7.95 93.52
N THR A 3 -88.76 -9.28 93.52
CA THR A 3 -88.23 -10.14 92.44
C THR A 3 -88.78 -9.82 91.06
N GLN A 4 -90.00 -9.28 90.97
CA GLN A 4 -90.62 -8.87 89.71
C GLN A 4 -90.01 -7.58 89.12
N SER A 5 -89.59 -6.64 89.97
CA SER A 5 -88.83 -5.45 89.56
C SER A 5 -87.46 -5.86 89.01
N LEU A 6 -86.76 -6.76 89.70
CA LEU A 6 -85.46 -7.28 89.28
C LEU A 6 -85.54 -8.01 87.93
N LYS A 7 -86.57 -8.82 87.70
CA LYS A 7 -86.79 -9.51 86.40
C LYS A 7 -87.06 -8.52 85.26
N LYS A 8 -87.87 -7.49 85.47
CA LYS A 8 -88.14 -6.46 84.45
C LYS A 8 -86.88 -5.64 84.13
N THR A 9 -86.14 -5.24 85.15
CA THR A 9 -84.87 -4.52 84.98
C THR A 9 -83.84 -5.38 84.25
N ALA A 10 -83.72 -6.67 84.59
CA ALA A 10 -82.82 -7.60 83.90
C ALA A 10 -83.18 -7.77 82.41
N VAL A 11 -84.47 -7.91 82.07
CA VAL A 11 -84.92 -8.02 80.67
C VAL A 11 -84.61 -6.75 79.87
N VAL A 12 -84.83 -5.56 80.46
CA VAL A 12 -84.49 -4.28 79.82
C VAL A 12 -82.98 -4.13 79.63
N PHE A 13 -82.17 -4.54 80.61
CA PHE A 13 -80.71 -4.55 80.48
C PHE A 13 -80.22 -5.51 79.38
N ILE A 14 -80.76 -6.72 79.30
CA ILE A 14 -80.38 -7.70 78.27
C ILE A 14 -80.75 -7.21 76.86
N LEU A 15 -81.95 -6.66 76.69
CA LEU A 15 -82.40 -6.09 75.41
C LEU A 15 -81.54 -4.89 75.01
N SER A 16 -81.28 -3.96 75.92
CA SER A 16 -80.44 -2.79 75.65
C SER A 16 -78.99 -3.17 75.33
N PHE A 17 -78.41 -4.13 76.06
CA PHE A 17 -77.06 -4.64 75.80
C PHE A 17 -76.97 -5.31 74.42
N SER A 18 -77.97 -6.11 74.05
CA SER A 18 -78.04 -6.79 72.75
C SER A 18 -78.10 -5.81 71.57
N ILE A 19 -78.88 -4.74 71.71
CA ILE A 19 -78.99 -3.67 70.71
C ILE A 19 -77.67 -2.91 70.57
N VAL A 20 -77.04 -2.53 71.69
CA VAL A 20 -75.75 -1.81 71.69
C VAL A 20 -74.64 -2.69 71.11
N SER A 21 -74.59 -3.99 71.47
CA SER A 21 -73.61 -4.92 70.89
C SER A 21 -73.83 -5.17 69.40
N GLY A 22 -75.08 -5.27 68.95
CA GLY A 22 -75.40 -5.40 67.52
C GLY A 22 -75.03 -4.15 66.72
N PHE A 23 -75.28 -2.97 67.28
CA PHE A 23 -74.89 -1.70 66.68
C PHE A 23 -73.36 -1.56 66.63
N ALA A 24 -72.65 -1.90 67.71
CA ALA A 24 -71.19 -1.90 67.75
C ALA A 24 -70.59 -2.87 66.71
N TYR A 25 -71.13 -4.08 66.59
CA TYR A 25 -70.70 -5.08 65.60
C TYR A 25 -70.96 -4.60 64.16
N HIS A 26 -72.14 -4.04 63.88
CA HIS A 26 -72.46 -3.48 62.56
C HIS A 26 -71.56 -2.29 62.20
N ASN A 27 -71.31 -1.38 63.15
CA ASN A 27 -70.47 -0.21 62.94
C ASN A 27 -69.00 -0.60 62.71
N GLN A 28 -68.50 -1.61 63.43
CA GLN A 28 -67.16 -2.15 63.26
C GLN A 28 -66.98 -2.85 61.89
N THR A 29 -67.97 -3.66 61.48
CA THR A 29 -67.93 -4.36 60.17
C THR A 29 -68.03 -3.37 59.00
N THR A 30 -68.97 -2.42 59.05
CA THR A 30 -69.07 -1.35 58.02
C THR A 30 -67.81 -0.47 57.96
N GLY A 31 -67.21 -0.13 59.10
CA GLY A 31 -65.91 0.55 59.15
C GLY A 31 -64.78 -0.25 58.48
N SER A 32 -64.73 -1.57 58.68
CA SER A 32 -63.72 -2.44 58.05
C SER A 32 -63.90 -2.55 56.53
N LEU A 33 -65.14 -2.64 56.04
CA LEU A 33 -65.48 -2.66 54.62
C LEU A 33 -65.11 -1.34 53.94
N GLN A 34 -65.38 -0.20 54.61
CA GLN A 34 -64.98 1.12 54.11
C GLN A 34 -63.45 1.26 54.02
N ALA A 35 -62.71 0.72 54.99
CA ALA A 35 -61.25 0.71 54.96
C ALA A 35 -60.69 -0.13 53.79
N GLN A 36 -61.22 -1.34 53.56
CA GLN A 36 -60.83 -2.19 52.42
C GLN A 36 -61.14 -1.54 51.07
N VAL A 37 -62.29 -0.86 50.94
CA VAL A 37 -62.65 -0.12 49.72
C VAL A 37 -61.68 1.04 49.49
N LEU A 38 -61.27 1.75 50.54
CA LEU A 38 -60.31 2.85 50.44
C LEU A 38 -58.93 2.36 50.03
N GLU A 39 -58.45 1.26 50.63
CA GLU A 39 -57.17 0.62 50.30
C GLU A 39 -57.13 0.17 48.83
N THR A 40 -58.19 -0.52 48.38
CA THR A 40 -58.31 -0.96 46.98
C THR A 40 -58.34 0.22 46.00
N LYS A 41 -59.01 1.33 46.36
CA LYS A 41 -59.00 2.56 45.55
C LYS A 41 -57.61 3.19 45.47
N LEU A 42 -56.85 3.15 46.57
CA LEU A 42 -55.48 3.67 46.61
C LEU A 42 -54.55 2.81 45.74
N GLU A 43 -54.67 1.49 45.82
CA GLU A 43 -53.94 0.54 44.97
C GLU A 43 -54.28 0.70 43.48
N LEU A 44 -55.55 0.90 43.15
CA LEU A 44 -55.97 1.18 41.77
C LEU A 44 -55.31 2.47 41.25
N LYS A 45 -55.30 3.52 42.08
CA LYS A 45 -54.70 4.81 41.71
C LYS A 45 -53.18 4.70 41.52
N THR A 46 -52.48 3.95 42.38
CA THR A 46 -51.03 3.73 42.23
C THR A 46 -50.71 2.90 40.99
N LYS A 47 -51.49 1.85 40.70
CA LYS A 47 -51.36 1.09 39.44
C LYS A 47 -51.64 1.94 38.22
N GLU A 48 -52.66 2.80 38.24
CA GLU A 48 -52.97 3.71 37.15
C GLU A 48 -51.78 4.64 36.83
N GLU A 49 -51.14 5.21 37.87
CA GLU A 49 -49.95 6.05 37.71
C GLU A 49 -48.74 5.26 37.20
N GLN A 50 -48.56 4.01 37.63
CA GLN A 50 -47.53 3.13 37.08
C GLN A 50 -47.76 2.85 35.59
N TYR A 51 -48.99 2.50 35.19
CA TYR A 51 -49.30 2.26 33.78
C TYR A 51 -49.12 3.50 32.91
N LYS A 52 -49.46 4.70 33.41
CA LYS A 52 -49.19 5.95 32.68
C LYS A 52 -47.70 6.15 32.42
N LYS A 53 -46.84 5.88 33.41
CA LYS A 53 -45.38 5.96 33.25
C LYS A 53 -44.88 4.96 32.23
N GLU A 54 -45.34 3.70 32.30
CA GLU A 54 -44.98 2.64 31.36
C GLU A 54 -45.36 3.02 29.91
N ILE A 55 -46.60 3.49 29.71
CA ILE A 55 -47.11 3.95 28.41
C ILE A 55 -46.24 5.07 27.85
N ASN A 56 -45.84 6.04 28.68
CA ASN A 56 -44.99 7.14 28.25
C ASN A 56 -43.58 6.65 27.85
N ASN A 57 -43.00 5.73 28.61
CA ASN A 57 -41.71 5.11 28.28
C ASN A 57 -41.79 4.36 26.95
N LEU A 58 -42.83 3.55 26.74
CA LEU A 58 -43.04 2.82 25.49
C LEU A 58 -43.23 3.77 24.30
N LYS A 59 -43.93 4.90 24.48
CA LYS A 59 -44.12 5.92 23.45
C LYS A 59 -42.78 6.56 23.05
N ASN A 60 -41.94 6.88 24.03
CA ASN A 60 -40.62 7.44 23.78
C ASN A 60 -39.71 6.43 23.06
N LEU A 61 -39.75 5.16 23.46
CA LEU A 61 -39.01 4.09 22.80
C LEU A 61 -39.46 3.90 21.35
N LEU A 62 -40.77 3.91 21.10
CA LEU A 62 -41.34 3.84 19.76
C LEU A 62 -40.87 4.99 18.87
N LEU A 63 -40.85 6.22 19.40
CA LEU A 63 -40.38 7.40 18.66
C LEU A 63 -38.89 7.29 18.32
N SER A 64 -38.07 6.87 19.29
CA SER A 64 -36.63 6.63 19.09
C SER A 64 -36.38 5.57 18.01
N ASN A 65 -37.08 4.44 18.08
CA ASN A 65 -36.96 3.36 17.10
C ASN A 65 -37.36 3.83 15.69
N LYS A 66 -38.44 4.61 15.56
CA LYS A 66 -38.85 5.17 14.27
C LYS A 66 -37.78 6.09 13.67
N SER A 67 -37.16 6.92 14.49
CA SER A 67 -36.05 7.79 14.03
C SER A 67 -34.83 6.97 13.57
N THR A 68 -34.51 5.89 14.30
CA THR A 68 -33.39 4.99 13.98
C THR A 68 -33.64 4.24 12.68
N LEU A 69 -34.87 3.77 12.44
CA LEU A 69 -35.24 3.11 11.18
C LEU A 69 -35.09 4.07 10.00
N ALA A 70 -35.58 5.31 10.12
CA ALA A 70 -35.43 6.31 9.06
C ALA A 70 -33.96 6.64 8.76
N GLN A 71 -33.08 6.62 9.77
CA GLN A 71 -31.64 6.79 9.57
C GLN A 71 -31.01 5.59 8.84
N ARG A 72 -31.40 4.37 9.22
CA ARG A 72 -30.93 3.14 8.57
C ARG A 72 -31.36 3.07 7.11
N ASP A 73 -32.59 3.47 6.78
CA ASP A 73 -33.06 3.51 5.39
C ASP A 73 -32.22 4.45 4.53
N LYS A 74 -31.85 5.62 5.07
CA LYS A 74 -30.92 6.55 4.38
C LYS A 74 -29.56 5.92 4.14
N GLN A 75 -29.02 5.20 5.14
CA GLN A 75 -27.73 4.51 5.00
C GLN A 75 -27.80 3.38 3.96
N ILE A 76 -28.86 2.57 3.97
CA ILE A 76 -29.09 1.49 3.01
C ILE A 76 -29.13 2.04 1.58
N ASN A 77 -29.84 3.15 1.35
CA ASN A 77 -29.89 3.79 0.03
C ASN A 77 -28.51 4.26 -0.44
N LYS A 78 -27.71 4.83 0.47
CA LYS A 78 -26.33 5.25 0.16
C LYS A 78 -25.45 4.05 -0.22
N ILE A 79 -25.54 2.95 0.53
CA ILE A 79 -24.80 1.71 0.27
C ILE A 79 -25.21 1.09 -1.06
N SER A 80 -26.52 1.06 -1.35
CA SER A 80 -27.06 0.53 -2.62
C SER A 80 -26.50 1.28 -3.83
N LYS A 81 -26.44 2.62 -3.77
CA LYS A 81 -25.83 3.43 -4.83
C LYS A 81 -24.34 3.11 -5.01
N ALA A 82 -23.57 3.06 -3.92
CA ALA A 82 -22.14 2.77 -3.98
C ALA A 82 -21.86 1.35 -4.53
N LYS A 83 -22.70 0.36 -4.19
CA LYS A 83 -22.59 -1.00 -4.70
C LYS A 83 -22.76 -1.05 -6.23
N LYS A 84 -23.74 -0.32 -6.77
CA LYS A 84 -23.97 -0.23 -8.22
C LYS A 84 -22.78 0.41 -8.94
N GLU A 85 -22.19 1.45 -8.37
CA GLU A 85 -20.98 2.09 -8.92
C GLU A 85 -19.77 1.13 -8.91
N LEU A 86 -19.62 0.31 -7.86
CA LEU A 86 -18.56 -0.67 -7.77
C LEU A 86 -18.68 -1.77 -8.84
N GLU A 87 -19.91 -2.24 -9.09
CA GLU A 87 -20.19 -3.28 -10.08
C GLU A 87 -19.82 -2.82 -11.51
N ILE A 88 -20.11 -1.56 -11.84
CA ILE A 88 -19.69 -0.97 -13.12
C ILE A 88 -18.16 -0.95 -13.23
N LYS A 89 -17.46 -0.47 -12.20
CA LYS A 89 -15.99 -0.43 -12.19
C LYS A 89 -15.35 -1.81 -12.32
N GLN A 90 -15.94 -2.84 -11.73
CA GLN A 90 -15.47 -4.22 -11.87
C GLN A 90 -15.59 -4.73 -13.30
N LYS A 91 -16.66 -4.36 -14.01
CA LYS A 91 -16.84 -4.72 -15.42
C LYS A 91 -15.81 -4.01 -16.32
N ASP A 92 -15.56 -2.73 -16.05
CA ASP A 92 -14.55 -1.96 -16.78
C ASP A 92 -13.14 -2.54 -16.57
N LEU A 93 -12.82 -2.96 -15.34
CA LEU A 93 -11.55 -3.60 -15.01
C LEU A 93 -11.34 -4.91 -15.79
N LEU A 94 -12.35 -5.78 -15.84
CA LEU A 94 -12.28 -7.03 -16.61
C LEU A 94 -12.06 -6.78 -18.10
N THR A 95 -12.67 -5.72 -18.65
CA THR A 95 -12.48 -5.33 -20.05
C THR A 95 -11.04 -4.91 -20.29
N LEU A 96 -10.50 -4.03 -19.43
CA LEU A 96 -9.12 -3.56 -19.52
C LEU A 96 -8.10 -4.69 -19.35
N GLU A 97 -8.35 -5.64 -18.44
CA GLU A 97 -7.50 -6.82 -18.26
C GLU A 97 -7.42 -7.69 -19.53
N SER A 98 -8.55 -7.81 -20.25
CA SER A 98 -8.59 -8.54 -21.52
C SER A 98 -7.79 -7.82 -22.62
N GLU A 99 -7.89 -6.49 -22.71
CA GLU A 99 -7.13 -5.68 -23.67
C GLU A 99 -5.62 -5.75 -23.41
N VAL A 100 -5.21 -5.64 -22.14
CA VAL A 100 -3.80 -5.78 -21.73
C VAL A 100 -3.25 -7.15 -22.08
N SER A 101 -4.05 -8.21 -21.93
CA SER A 101 -3.65 -9.57 -22.31
C SER A 101 -3.37 -9.68 -23.81
N VAL A 102 -4.23 -9.07 -24.64
CA VAL A 102 -4.03 -9.02 -26.11
C VAL A 102 -2.76 -8.25 -26.45
N LEU A 103 -2.56 -7.05 -25.90
CA LEU A 103 -1.38 -6.23 -26.15
C LEU A 103 -0.08 -6.94 -25.76
N LYS A 104 -0.06 -7.65 -24.61
CA LYS A 104 1.10 -8.46 -24.20
C LYS A 104 1.44 -9.54 -25.22
N SER A 105 0.43 -10.20 -25.78
CA SER A 105 0.64 -11.22 -26.81
C SER A 105 1.18 -10.63 -28.11
N GLU A 106 0.78 -9.40 -28.43
CA GLU A 106 1.22 -8.67 -29.61
C GLU A 106 2.65 -8.14 -29.47
N ILE A 107 3.01 -7.58 -28.30
CA ILE A 107 4.39 -7.20 -27.95
C ILE A 107 5.31 -8.40 -28.11
N LYS A 108 4.97 -9.55 -27.51
CA LYS A 108 5.75 -10.79 -27.64
C LYS A 108 5.95 -11.21 -29.10
N ARG A 109 4.95 -10.97 -29.95
CA ARG A 109 5.05 -11.24 -31.39
C ARG A 109 6.00 -10.26 -32.08
N TYR A 110 5.95 -8.97 -31.76
CA TYR A 110 6.88 -7.99 -32.30
C TYR A 110 8.32 -8.23 -31.82
N GLU A 111 8.53 -8.54 -30.55
CA GLU A 111 9.83 -8.95 -30.00
C GLU A 111 10.42 -10.14 -30.79
N SER A 112 9.60 -11.14 -31.12
CA SER A 112 10.05 -12.30 -31.91
C SER A 112 10.42 -11.98 -33.36
N LYS A 113 9.92 -10.85 -33.89
CA LYS A 113 10.20 -10.34 -35.24
C LYS A 113 11.40 -9.38 -35.29
N ILE A 114 11.89 -8.91 -34.14
CA ILE A 114 13.16 -8.17 -34.05
C ILE A 114 14.30 -9.19 -34.25
N THR A 115 14.61 -9.47 -35.50
CA THR A 115 15.68 -10.39 -35.90
C THR A 115 16.95 -9.63 -36.30
N LYS A 116 18.02 -9.85 -35.51
CA LYS A 116 19.46 -9.84 -35.83
C LYS A 116 20.20 -8.56 -36.24
N ASP A 117 19.57 -7.45 -36.59
CA ASP A 117 20.34 -6.25 -37.01
C ASP A 117 20.68 -5.27 -35.88
N ASP A 118 20.07 -5.39 -34.69
CA ASP A 118 20.28 -4.45 -33.57
C ASP A 118 21.07 -5.02 -32.37
N ALA A 119 21.37 -6.32 -32.37
CA ALA A 119 22.11 -6.94 -31.26
C ALA A 119 23.57 -6.46 -31.26
N PRO A 120 24.12 -5.96 -30.13
CA PRO A 120 25.51 -5.54 -30.09
C PRO A 120 26.39 -6.75 -30.41
N ASP A 121 27.34 -6.56 -31.33
CA ASP A 121 28.41 -7.55 -31.49
C ASP A 121 29.17 -7.62 -30.17
N LEU A 122 29.04 -8.75 -29.49
CA LEU A 122 29.65 -8.98 -28.18
C LEU A 122 31.18 -9.18 -28.29
N LYS A 123 31.72 -9.25 -29.50
CA LYS A 123 33.15 -9.40 -29.78
C LYS A 123 33.73 -8.14 -30.38
N ASP A 124 33.04 -7.50 -31.32
CA ASP A 124 33.51 -6.27 -31.97
C ASP A 124 33.08 -5.00 -31.21
N THR A 125 34.06 -4.34 -30.61
CA THR A 125 33.88 -3.10 -29.83
C THR A 125 33.86 -1.83 -30.67
N SER A 126 33.98 -1.92 -32.00
CA SER A 126 33.90 -0.77 -32.92
C SER A 126 32.53 -0.60 -33.56
N VAL A 127 31.66 -1.61 -33.47
CA VAL A 127 30.30 -1.55 -34.04
C VAL A 127 29.44 -0.57 -33.25
N ILE A 128 29.06 0.52 -33.90
CA ILE A 128 28.10 1.49 -33.38
C ILE A 128 26.69 0.96 -33.65
N SER A 129 26.03 0.47 -32.59
CA SER A 129 24.63 0.04 -32.63
C SER A 129 23.77 0.94 -31.76
N LYS A 130 22.51 1.11 -32.16
CA LYS A 130 21.54 1.94 -31.44
C LYS A 130 21.33 1.40 -30.02
N ILE A 131 21.39 2.29 -29.05
CA ILE A 131 21.20 1.99 -27.62
C ILE A 131 20.12 2.90 -27.05
N ASP A 132 19.26 2.38 -26.17
CA ASP A 132 18.28 3.21 -25.46
C ASP A 132 18.93 3.91 -24.27
N VAL A 133 19.00 5.25 -24.36
CA VAL A 133 19.61 6.10 -23.33
C VAL A 133 18.84 6.06 -22.01
N ASN A 134 17.53 5.84 -22.03
CA ASN A 134 16.73 5.73 -20.79
C ASN A 134 17.14 4.50 -19.99
N VAL A 135 17.39 3.39 -20.67
CA VAL A 135 17.86 2.14 -20.04
C VAL A 135 19.24 2.35 -19.43
N VAL A 136 20.13 3.02 -20.16
CA VAL A 136 21.45 3.41 -19.62
C VAL A 136 21.27 4.24 -18.35
N ASN A 137 20.46 5.29 -18.38
CA ASN A 137 20.20 6.15 -17.22
C ASN A 137 19.67 5.36 -16.01
N GLU A 138 18.70 4.47 -16.21
CA GLU A 138 18.16 3.65 -15.12
C GLU A 138 19.20 2.69 -14.52
N LYS A 139 20.12 2.14 -15.33
CA LYS A 139 21.21 1.29 -14.80
C LYS A 139 22.21 2.04 -13.92
N PHE A 140 22.47 3.31 -14.23
CA PHE A 140 23.43 4.14 -13.51
C PHE A 140 22.81 4.94 -12.35
N LYS A 141 21.51 4.79 -12.11
CA LYS A 141 20.77 5.44 -11.03
C LYS A 141 21.37 5.19 -9.64
N GLY A 142 21.42 6.24 -8.83
CA GLY A 142 21.99 6.26 -7.49
C GLY A 142 23.53 6.25 -7.45
N GLY A 143 24.20 6.44 -8.59
CA GLY A 143 25.66 6.60 -8.69
C GLY A 143 26.04 7.99 -9.21
N VAL A 144 27.33 8.28 -9.29
CA VAL A 144 27.82 9.58 -9.84
C VAL A 144 27.56 9.74 -11.35
N LEU A 145 27.05 8.67 -12.00
CA LEU A 145 26.71 8.59 -13.42
C LEU A 145 25.20 8.72 -13.68
N GLU A 146 24.38 8.95 -12.65
CA GLU A 146 22.95 9.15 -12.81
C GLU A 146 22.66 10.33 -13.76
N GLY A 147 21.78 10.10 -14.75
CA GLY A 147 21.42 11.08 -15.77
C GLY A 147 22.49 11.34 -16.85
N LYS A 148 23.63 10.63 -16.83
CA LYS A 148 24.74 10.83 -17.79
C LYS A 148 24.71 9.88 -19.00
N GLY A 149 23.65 9.11 -19.19
CA GLY A 149 23.55 8.11 -20.25
C GLY A 149 23.77 8.70 -21.64
N GLU A 150 23.14 9.84 -21.95
CA GLU A 150 23.29 10.53 -23.24
C GLU A 150 24.76 10.90 -23.51
N LEU A 151 25.42 11.51 -22.52
CA LEU A 151 26.83 11.89 -22.62
C LEU A 151 27.74 10.67 -22.84
N MET A 152 27.46 9.56 -22.17
CA MET A 152 28.24 8.32 -22.33
C MET A 152 28.12 7.76 -23.76
N VAL A 153 26.92 7.80 -24.34
CA VAL A 153 26.69 7.36 -25.73
C VAL A 153 27.43 8.28 -26.71
N GLN A 154 27.28 9.59 -26.57
CA GLN A 154 27.94 10.57 -27.42
C GLN A 154 29.47 10.46 -27.37
N ILE A 155 30.06 10.25 -26.18
CA ILE A 155 31.51 10.06 -26.03
C ILE A 155 31.97 8.79 -26.73
N ALA A 156 31.21 7.70 -26.62
CA ALA A 156 31.56 6.43 -27.27
C ALA A 156 31.57 6.58 -28.80
N GLU A 157 30.49 7.14 -29.35
CA GLU A 157 30.34 7.38 -30.80
C GLU A 157 31.42 8.31 -31.35
N ALA A 158 31.68 9.43 -30.67
CA ALA A 158 32.72 10.40 -31.05
C ALA A 158 34.14 9.80 -31.05
N ASN A 159 34.34 8.66 -30.39
CA ASN A 159 35.61 7.94 -30.31
C ASN A 159 35.60 6.63 -31.12
N SER A 160 34.58 6.38 -31.94
CA SER A 160 34.39 5.15 -32.72
C SER A 160 34.41 3.89 -31.85
N ILE A 161 33.84 3.99 -30.65
CA ILE A 161 33.69 2.90 -29.70
C ILE A 161 32.20 2.55 -29.59
N SER A 162 31.88 1.26 -29.58
CA SER A 162 30.53 0.74 -29.36
C SER A 162 29.97 1.32 -28.04
N PRO A 163 28.82 2.03 -28.07
CA PRO A 163 28.18 2.55 -26.86
C PRO A 163 27.88 1.46 -25.82
N HIS A 164 27.47 0.27 -26.28
CA HIS A 164 27.25 -0.89 -25.44
C HIS A 164 28.52 -1.32 -24.69
N PHE A 165 29.65 -1.42 -25.41
CA PHE A 165 30.93 -1.75 -24.81
C PHE A 165 31.40 -0.67 -23.83
N PHE A 166 31.30 0.61 -24.22
CA PHE A 166 31.72 1.72 -23.36
C PHE A 166 30.94 1.76 -22.05
N CYS A 167 29.61 1.70 -22.11
CA CYS A 167 28.76 1.66 -20.94
C CYS A 167 29.02 0.42 -20.06
N ALA A 168 29.21 -0.76 -20.67
CA ALA A 168 29.55 -1.99 -19.95
C ALA A 168 30.90 -1.88 -19.23
N LEU A 169 31.91 -1.31 -19.88
CA LEU A 169 33.23 -1.09 -19.29
C LEU A 169 33.14 -0.14 -18.10
N ILE A 170 32.52 1.03 -18.27
CA ILE A 170 32.36 2.01 -17.19
C ILE A 170 31.58 1.40 -16.02
N ALA A 171 30.52 0.63 -16.28
CA ALA A 171 29.78 -0.07 -15.24
C ALA A 171 30.66 -1.05 -14.46
N LEU A 172 31.48 -1.85 -15.15
CA LEU A 172 32.38 -2.82 -14.54
C LEU A 172 33.46 -2.15 -13.68
N GLU A 173 34.15 -1.15 -14.23
CA GLU A 173 35.30 -0.49 -13.59
C GLU A 173 34.88 0.39 -12.39
N SER A 174 33.74 1.06 -12.50
CA SER A 174 33.28 2.01 -11.48
C SER A 174 32.23 1.43 -10.53
N GLY A 175 31.77 0.20 -10.74
CA GLY A 175 30.62 -0.37 -10.05
C GLY A 175 29.37 0.47 -10.25
N TYR A 176 29.01 0.77 -11.50
CA TYR A 176 27.91 1.66 -11.89
C TYR A 176 28.03 3.08 -11.29
N GLY A 177 29.24 3.62 -11.19
CA GLY A 177 29.51 4.93 -10.59
C GLY A 177 29.41 4.96 -9.06
N LYS A 178 29.39 3.80 -8.39
CA LYS A 178 29.24 3.66 -6.93
C LYS A 178 30.53 3.22 -6.24
N SER A 179 31.66 3.11 -6.92
CA SER A 179 32.94 2.83 -6.26
C SER A 179 33.41 4.02 -5.42
N LYS A 180 34.29 3.76 -4.44
CA LYS A 180 34.92 4.81 -3.62
C LYS A 180 35.70 5.79 -4.50
N LEU A 181 36.42 5.31 -5.51
CA LEU A 181 37.19 6.14 -6.43
C LEU A 181 36.29 7.00 -7.33
N ALA A 182 35.17 6.44 -7.82
CA ALA A 182 34.19 7.19 -8.59
C ALA A 182 33.64 8.37 -7.76
N ARG A 183 33.27 8.14 -6.49
CA ARG A 183 32.72 9.18 -5.62
C ARG A 183 33.72 10.22 -5.12
N SER A 184 34.92 9.79 -4.72
CA SER A 184 35.88 10.68 -4.04
C SER A 184 36.88 11.36 -4.96
N LYS A 185 37.06 10.82 -6.18
CA LYS A 185 38.09 11.28 -7.13
C LYS A 185 37.56 11.50 -8.54
N ASN A 186 36.25 11.33 -8.75
CA ASN A 186 35.64 11.31 -10.08
C ASN A 186 36.31 10.30 -11.02
N ASN A 187 36.93 9.24 -10.48
CA ASN A 187 37.75 8.32 -11.25
C ASN A 187 37.00 7.01 -11.50
N LEU A 188 36.49 6.87 -12.72
CA LEU A 188 35.62 5.77 -13.13
C LEU A 188 36.40 4.52 -13.58
N GLY A 189 37.65 4.70 -14.03
CA GLY A 189 38.47 3.62 -14.63
C GLY A 189 39.63 3.14 -13.77
N GLY A 190 39.72 3.57 -12.51
CA GLY A 190 40.88 3.25 -11.66
C GLY A 190 42.20 3.85 -12.16
N ILE A 191 42.15 4.97 -12.89
CA ILE A 191 43.31 5.55 -13.58
C ILE A 191 44.35 6.03 -12.58
N LYS A 192 45.60 5.61 -12.77
CA LYS A 192 46.75 6.09 -11.99
C LYS A 192 47.40 7.29 -12.68
N GLY A 193 47.80 8.27 -11.89
CA GLY A 193 48.61 9.41 -12.32
C GLY A 193 50.09 9.20 -12.00
N SER A 194 50.84 10.30 -11.94
CA SER A 194 52.25 10.32 -11.58
C SER A 194 52.49 9.66 -10.22
N LYS A 195 53.61 8.93 -10.09
CA LYS A 195 54.00 8.22 -8.85
C LYS A 195 53.03 7.11 -8.40
N ASN A 196 52.29 6.49 -9.33
CA ASN A 196 51.36 5.37 -9.07
C ASN A 196 50.16 5.68 -8.16
N ALA A 197 49.89 6.94 -7.83
CA ALA A 197 48.71 7.35 -7.08
C ALA A 197 47.46 7.38 -7.99
N TYR A 198 46.28 7.06 -7.45
CA TYR A 198 45.02 7.22 -8.21
C TYR A 198 44.77 8.70 -8.54
N ARG A 199 44.64 8.97 -9.85
CA ARG A 199 44.34 10.31 -10.38
C ARG A 199 42.98 10.78 -9.86
N SER A 200 42.91 12.06 -9.49
CA SER A 200 41.63 12.75 -9.33
C SER A 200 41.31 13.48 -10.62
N PHE A 201 40.06 13.43 -11.06
CA PHE A 201 39.53 14.24 -12.15
C PHE A 201 38.72 15.40 -11.58
N GLU A 202 38.73 16.53 -12.28
CA GLU A 202 37.96 17.73 -11.96
C GLU A 202 36.46 17.43 -11.93
N SER A 203 36.00 16.56 -12.84
CA SER A 203 34.60 16.12 -12.90
C SER A 203 34.48 14.67 -13.39
N VAL A 204 33.30 14.09 -13.16
CA VAL A 204 32.93 12.78 -13.73
C VAL A 204 32.98 12.82 -15.25
N ASP A 205 32.57 13.95 -15.85
CA ASP A 205 32.51 14.14 -17.30
C ASP A 205 33.93 14.19 -17.90
N GLU A 206 34.88 14.85 -17.22
CA GLU A 206 36.30 14.83 -17.62
C GLU A 206 36.84 13.39 -17.64
N CYS A 207 36.49 12.58 -16.64
CA CYS A 207 36.91 11.18 -16.60
C CYS A 207 36.28 10.35 -17.73
N LEU A 208 34.98 10.54 -18.03
CA LEU A 208 34.32 9.88 -19.16
C LEU A 208 35.00 10.23 -20.49
N ILE A 209 35.27 11.52 -20.73
CA ILE A 209 35.95 11.99 -21.95
C ILE A 209 37.35 11.38 -22.04
N TYR A 210 38.09 11.35 -20.93
CA TYR A 210 39.41 10.72 -20.87
C TYR A 210 39.35 9.23 -21.21
N MET A 211 38.38 8.50 -20.65
CA MET A 211 38.21 7.07 -20.92
C MET A 211 37.88 6.80 -22.40
N GLY A 212 37.02 7.61 -23.02
CA GLY A 212 36.70 7.51 -24.45
C GLY A 212 37.95 7.69 -25.32
N LYS A 213 38.73 8.75 -25.08
CA LYS A 213 40.00 9.00 -25.80
C LYS A 213 41.02 7.90 -25.59
N LEU A 214 41.17 7.43 -24.35
CA LEU A 214 42.08 6.34 -24.01
C LEU A 214 41.76 5.08 -24.80
N LEU A 215 40.48 4.70 -24.89
CA LEU A 215 40.04 3.52 -25.64
C LEU A 215 40.34 3.66 -27.13
N ARG A 216 40.05 4.84 -27.69
CA ARG A 216 40.35 5.14 -29.10
C ARG A 216 41.84 5.01 -29.40
N GLU A 217 42.68 5.79 -28.71
CA GLU A 217 44.11 5.93 -29.00
C GLU A 217 44.92 4.66 -28.70
N LYS A 218 44.56 3.94 -27.63
CA LYS A 218 45.34 2.78 -27.19
C LYS A 218 44.87 1.48 -27.83
N TYR A 219 43.63 1.40 -28.28
CA TYR A 219 43.03 0.15 -28.76
C TYR A 219 42.45 0.28 -30.16
N HIS A 220 41.43 1.13 -30.36
CA HIS A 220 40.72 1.23 -31.64
C HIS A 220 41.66 1.60 -32.81
N GLU A 221 42.43 2.68 -32.69
CA GLU A 221 43.37 3.14 -33.72
C GLU A 221 44.52 2.16 -33.97
N LYS A 222 44.72 1.19 -33.08
CA LYS A 222 45.70 0.10 -33.23
C LYS A 222 45.09 -1.18 -33.79
N GLY A 223 43.83 -1.14 -34.25
CA GLY A 223 43.10 -2.29 -34.77
C GLY A 223 42.71 -3.31 -33.69
N LEU A 224 42.78 -2.95 -32.41
CA LEU A 224 42.34 -3.79 -31.28
C LEU A 224 40.85 -3.56 -31.03
N ILE A 225 40.02 -3.96 -32.00
CA ILE A 225 38.56 -3.81 -31.94
C ILE A 225 37.87 -5.06 -31.36
N ASP A 226 38.53 -6.21 -31.33
CA ASP A 226 38.01 -7.42 -30.68
C ASP A 226 38.23 -7.37 -29.16
N ILE A 227 37.18 -7.67 -28.40
CA ILE A 227 37.18 -7.62 -26.92
C ILE A 227 38.26 -8.51 -26.28
N ASN A 228 38.59 -9.67 -26.88
CA ASN A 228 39.66 -10.53 -26.37
C ASN A 228 41.04 -9.92 -26.64
N LYS A 229 41.21 -9.24 -27.78
CA LYS A 229 42.43 -8.48 -28.06
C LYS A 229 42.60 -7.31 -27.09
N ILE A 230 41.52 -6.62 -26.74
CA ILE A 230 41.53 -5.56 -25.71
C ILE A 230 41.90 -6.14 -24.35
N GLN A 231 41.27 -7.24 -23.91
CA GLN A 231 41.55 -7.88 -22.61
C GLN A 231 43.05 -8.14 -22.42
N LYS A 232 43.73 -8.71 -23.43
CA LYS A 232 45.17 -9.03 -23.36
C LYS A 232 46.06 -7.84 -23.00
N ARG A 233 45.58 -6.61 -23.24
CA ARG A 233 46.29 -5.36 -22.98
C ARG A 233 45.71 -4.60 -21.76
N TYR A 234 44.39 -4.55 -21.63
CA TYR A 234 43.68 -3.78 -20.60
C TYR A 234 43.61 -4.53 -19.25
N ALA A 235 43.28 -5.82 -19.29
CA ALA A 235 43.12 -6.67 -18.11
C ALA A 235 43.73 -8.06 -18.39
N PRO A 236 45.07 -8.16 -18.50
CA PRO A 236 45.71 -9.43 -18.81
C PRO A 236 45.46 -10.46 -17.72
N SER A 237 45.20 -11.71 -18.11
CA SER A 237 44.85 -12.80 -17.18
C SER A 237 45.95 -13.15 -16.18
N TRP A 238 47.20 -12.81 -16.47
CA TRP A 238 48.37 -13.04 -15.61
C TRP A 238 48.56 -11.97 -14.52
N ASP A 239 47.94 -10.79 -14.66
CA ASP A 239 48.11 -9.68 -13.70
C ASP A 239 47.21 -9.84 -12.47
N ALA A 240 45.99 -10.35 -12.66
CA ALA A 240 45.09 -10.68 -11.57
C ALA A 240 44.20 -11.88 -11.91
N ALA A 241 43.98 -12.77 -10.94
CA ALA A 241 43.16 -13.96 -11.09
C ALA A 241 41.75 -13.65 -11.65
N GLY A 242 41.15 -12.52 -11.25
CA GLY A 242 39.84 -12.08 -11.72
C GLY A 242 39.78 -11.71 -13.20
N ASN A 243 40.91 -11.32 -13.81
CA ASN A 243 40.96 -10.82 -15.19
C ASN A 243 40.57 -11.88 -16.22
N ARG A 244 40.65 -13.18 -15.89
CA ARG A 244 40.16 -14.28 -16.74
C ARG A 244 38.65 -14.23 -17.01
N TYR A 245 37.88 -13.54 -16.18
CA TYR A 245 36.43 -13.38 -16.34
C TYR A 245 36.05 -12.05 -16.99
N TRP A 246 37.01 -11.16 -17.28
CA TRP A 246 36.74 -9.79 -17.75
C TRP A 246 35.88 -9.78 -19.03
N VAL A 247 36.27 -10.57 -20.04
CA VAL A 247 35.50 -10.67 -21.31
C VAL A 247 34.08 -11.12 -21.05
N LYS A 248 33.89 -12.20 -20.27
CA LYS A 248 32.57 -12.73 -19.93
C LYS A 248 31.71 -11.69 -19.20
N ASN A 249 32.30 -10.94 -18.27
CA ASN A 249 31.60 -9.91 -17.50
C ASN A 249 31.18 -8.74 -18.38
N ILE A 250 32.06 -8.24 -19.25
CA ILE A 250 31.72 -7.18 -20.20
C ILE A 250 30.62 -7.64 -21.15
N GLN A 251 30.74 -8.82 -21.76
CA GLN A 251 29.72 -9.35 -22.66
C GLN A 251 28.37 -9.52 -21.97
N SER A 252 28.38 -9.99 -20.70
CA SER A 252 27.16 -10.07 -19.91
C SER A 252 26.54 -8.70 -19.63
N LEU A 253 27.34 -7.66 -19.42
CA LEU A 253 26.87 -6.30 -19.18
C LEU A 253 26.35 -5.66 -20.46
N MET A 254 27.05 -5.81 -21.59
CA MET A 254 26.60 -5.38 -22.92
C MET A 254 25.22 -5.98 -23.23
N LYS A 255 25.05 -7.29 -22.97
CA LYS A 255 23.77 -7.98 -23.17
C LYS A 255 22.66 -7.45 -22.27
N LYS A 256 22.95 -7.16 -20.99
CA LYS A 256 21.96 -6.59 -20.05
C LYS A 256 21.53 -5.18 -20.46
N ILE A 257 22.49 -4.35 -20.86
CA ILE A 257 22.22 -2.99 -21.35
C ILE A 257 21.37 -3.02 -22.62
N HIS A 258 21.57 -4.01 -23.50
CA HIS A 258 20.79 -4.18 -24.71
C HIS A 258 19.39 -4.80 -24.49
N LEU A 259 19.28 -5.91 -23.76
CA LEU A 259 18.01 -6.64 -23.61
C LEU A 259 16.96 -5.88 -22.81
N ASP A 260 17.39 -5.09 -21.82
CA ASP A 260 16.46 -4.30 -21.01
C ASP A 260 15.93 -3.05 -21.77
N ALA A 261 16.44 -2.79 -22.98
CA ALA A 261 15.88 -1.80 -23.92
C ALA A 261 14.77 -2.36 -24.81
N LEU A 262 14.54 -3.67 -24.76
CA LEU A 262 13.51 -4.34 -25.55
C LEU A 262 12.30 -4.75 -24.68
N SER A 263 12.38 -4.59 -23.35
CA SER A 263 11.36 -4.97 -22.36
C SER A 263 10.63 -3.77 -21.77
#